data_AF-A0A951B1F1-F1
#
_entry.id   AF-A0A951B1F1-F1
#
_cell.length_a   1.000
_cell.length_b   1.000
_cell.length_c   1.000
_cell.angle_alpha   90.00
_cell.angle_beta   90.00
_cell.angle_gamma   90.00
#
_symmetry.space_group_name_H-M   'P 1'
#
loop_
_entity.id
_entity.type
_entity.pdbx_description
1 polymer ?
#
loop_
_entity_poly.entity_id
_entity_poly.type
_entity_poly.pdbx_seq_one_letter_code
_entity_poly.pdbx_strand_id
1 'polypeptide(L)' 'MGGNGISRWTPLGLLLSVIVTAASVQDRDGAKPVLELLAASFQRIRLVWADGGYAGKLLAWASEHL' A
#
# COMPACT_ATOMS: atom_id res chain seq x y z
N MET A 1 15.81 -9.63 41.34
CA MET A 1 16.12 -9.19 39.96
C MET A 1 15.65 -10.27 39.00
N GLY A 2 14.76 -9.95 38.05
CA GLY A 2 14.24 -10.95 37.11
C GLY A 2 13.19 -10.40 36.14
N GLY A 3 13.66 -9.66 35.14
CA GLY A 3 13.07 -9.47 33.80
C GLY A 3 11.55 -9.33 33.64
N ASN A 4 11.00 -8.15 33.90
CA ASN A 4 9.80 -7.69 33.20
C ASN A 4 10.24 -7.04 31.88
N GLY A 5 10.05 -7.70 30.75
CA GLY A 5 10.62 -7.18 29.50
C GLY A 5 10.18 -7.86 28.23
N ILE A 6 8.87 -7.86 27.96
CA ILE A 6 8.39 -7.94 26.57
C ILE A 6 7.34 -6.84 26.35
N SER A 7 7.82 -5.59 26.23
CA SER A 7 7.03 -4.53 25.62
C SER A 7 6.86 -4.87 24.14
N ARG A 8 5.75 -5.55 23.86
CA ARG A 8 5.25 -5.86 22.52
C ARG A 8 4.77 -4.56 21.88
N TRP A 9 5.71 -3.80 21.33
CA TRP A 9 5.41 -2.64 20.51
C TRP A 9 4.84 -3.14 19.18
N THR A 10 3.56 -3.44 19.14
CA THR A 10 2.84 -3.53 17.86
C THR A 10 2.46 -2.11 17.49
N PRO A 11 3.12 -1.46 16.52
CA PRO A 11 2.59 -0.22 15.99
C PRO A 11 1.20 -0.53 15.41
N LEU A 12 0.20 0.22 15.86
CA LEU A 12 -1.12 0.19 15.24
C LEU A 12 -0.93 0.68 13.80
N GLY A 13 -0.93 -0.22 12.83
CA GLY A 13 -0.70 0.10 11.43
C GLY A 13 -1.77 1.06 10.93
N LEU A 14 -1.36 2.15 10.26
CA LEU A 14 -2.26 3.13 9.68
C LEU A 14 -2.64 2.71 8.26
N LEU A 15 -3.91 2.38 8.04
CA LEU A 15 -4.45 2.16 6.69
C LEU A 15 -4.89 3.50 6.10
N LEU A 16 -4.31 3.86 4.94
CA LEU A 16 -4.58 5.13 4.26
C LEU A 16 -5.65 5.01 3.17
N SER A 17 -5.69 3.87 2.46
CA SER A 17 -6.61 3.60 1.37
C SER A 17 -6.86 2.10 1.31
N VAL A 18 -8.13 1.69 1.15
CA VAL A 18 -8.55 0.28 1.07
C VAL A 18 -9.61 0.15 -0.01
N ILE A 19 -9.42 -0.83 -0.90
CA ILE A 19 -10.41 -1.21 -1.92
C ILE A 19 -10.60 -2.72 -1.84
N VAL A 20 -11.86 -3.15 -1.88
CA VAL A 20 -12.23 -4.57 -1.93
C VAL A 20 -12.59 -4.90 -3.37
N THR A 21 -11.83 -5.80 -3.99
CA THR A 21 -12.07 -6.27 -5.35
C THR A 21 -12.67 -7.68 -5.36
N ALA A 22 -13.30 -8.05 -6.46
CA ALA A 22 -13.73 -9.43 -6.66
C ALA A 22 -12.52 -10.37 -6.74
N ALA A 23 -12.68 -11.62 -6.31
CA ALA A 23 -11.58 -12.60 -6.27
C ALA A 23 -10.95 -12.91 -7.64
N SER A 24 -11.60 -12.57 -8.74
CA SER A 24 -11.06 -12.73 -10.10
C SER A 24 -10.13 -11.60 -10.53
N VAL A 25 -10.06 -10.50 -9.77
CA VAL A 25 -9.22 -9.35 -10.08
C VAL A 25 -7.82 -9.64 -9.59
N GLN A 26 -6.83 -9.55 -10.49
CA GLN A 26 -5.44 -9.70 -10.11
C GLN A 26 -4.99 -8.48 -9.29
N ASP A 27 -4.05 -8.70 -8.37
CA ASP A 27 -3.50 -7.65 -7.51
C ASP A 27 -3.01 -6.42 -8.29
N ARG A 28 -2.42 -6.63 -9.48
CA ARG A 28 -1.95 -5.57 -10.38
C ARG A 28 -3.05 -4.63 -10.86
N ASP A 29 -4.25 -5.16 -11.09
CA ASP A 29 -5.39 -4.38 -11.57
C ASP A 29 -6.14 -3.74 -10.39
N GLY A 30 -6.13 -4.42 -9.24
CA GLY A 30 -6.66 -3.87 -7.98
C GLY A 30 -5.79 -2.75 -7.38
N ALA A 31 -4.49 -2.74 -7.64
CA ALA A 31 -3.58 -1.73 -7.09
C ALA A 31 -3.73 -0.34 -7.71
N LYS A 32 -4.10 -0.26 -9.00
CA LYS A 32 -4.31 1.02 -9.70
C LYS A 32 -5.33 1.92 -9.00
N PRO A 33 -6.59 1.49 -8.77
CA PRO A 33 -7.58 2.35 -8.13
C PRO A 33 -7.20 2.69 -6.68
N VAL A 34 -6.45 1.84 -5.98
CA VAL A 34 -5.95 2.14 -4.63
C VAL A 34 -4.96 3.30 -4.66
N LEU A 35 -4.05 3.30 -5.65
CA LEU A 35 -3.05 4.36 -5.84
C LEU A 35 -3.67 5.67 -6.32
N GLU A 36 -4.66 5.63 -7.22
CA GLU A 36 -5.42 6.82 -7.62
C GLU A 36 -6.12 7.45 -6.42
N LEU A 37 -6.81 6.64 -5.61
CA LEU A 37 -7.48 7.12 -4.40
C LEU A 37 -6.48 7.69 -3.38
N LEU A 38 -5.31 7.06 -3.24
CA LEU A 38 -4.25 7.53 -2.36
C LEU A 38 -3.70 8.88 -2.84
N ALA A 39 -3.43 9.04 -4.13
CA ALA A 39 -2.90 10.28 -4.69
C ALA A 39 -3.90 11.43 -4.62
N ALA A 40 -5.18 11.16 -4.89
CA ALA A 40 -6.26 12.14 -4.76
C ALA A 40 -6.45 12.62 -3.31
N SER A 41 -6.38 11.69 -2.34
CA SER A 41 -6.64 11.99 -0.93
C SER A 41 -5.40 12.54 -0.19
N PHE A 42 -4.19 12.13 -0.59
CA PHE A 42 -2.95 12.43 0.10
C PHE A 42 -1.88 12.97 -0.85
N GLN A 43 -2.11 14.18 -1.34
CA GLN A 43 -1.21 14.88 -2.28
C GLN A 43 0.22 15.15 -1.78
N ARG A 44 0.57 14.79 -0.53
CA ARG A 44 1.94 14.90 0.01
C ARG A 44 2.73 13.60 -0.04
N ILE A 45 2.08 12.47 -0.30
CA ILE A 45 2.76 11.18 -0.44
C ILE A 45 3.45 11.18 -1.81
N ARG A 46 4.74 10.87 -1.82
CA ARG A 46 5.61 10.84 -3.02
C ARG A 46 6.34 9.52 -3.20
N LEU A 47 6.29 8.65 -2.20
CA LEU A 47 6.98 7.37 -2.20
C LEU A 47 6.02 6.31 -1.66
N VAL A 48 5.82 5.26 -2.46
CA VAL A 48 5.05 4.08 -2.10
C VAL A 48 5.95 2.87 -2.33
N TRP A 49 6.00 1.97 -1.35
CA TRP A 49 6.70 0.71 -1.45
C TRP A 49 5.69 -0.40 -1.76
N ALA A 50 5.99 -1.22 -2.76
CA ALA A 50 5.20 -2.38 -3.13
C ALA A 50 6.13 -3.60 -3.30
N ASP A 51 5.58 -4.79 -3.11
CA ASP A 51 6.31 -6.05 -3.34
C ASP A 51 6.73 -6.22 -4.81
N GLY A 52 7.74 -7.05 -5.06
CA GLY A 52 8.24 -7.34 -6.41
C GLY A 52 7.17 -7.91 -7.36
N GLY A 53 6.12 -8.55 -6.85
CA GLY A 53 4.98 -9.03 -7.65
C GLY A 53 4.17 -7.91 -8.32
N TYR A 54 4.32 -6.67 -7.85
CA TYR A 54 3.72 -5.47 -8.46
C TYR A 54 4.64 -4.78 -9.47
N ALA A 55 5.88 -5.26 -9.64
CA ALA A 55 6.81 -4.67 -10.59
C ALA A 55 6.34 -4.84 -12.05
N GLY A 56 6.79 -3.94 -12.93
CA GLY A 56 6.48 -3.96 -14.37
C GLY A 56 5.33 -3.04 -14.76
N LYS A 57 4.21 -3.60 -15.22
CA LYS A 57 3.09 -2.82 -15.82
C LYS A 57 2.49 -1.79 -14.87
N LEU A 58 2.43 -2.07 -13.58
CA LEU A 58 1.91 -1.13 -12.58
C LEU A 58 2.88 0.02 -12.34
N LEU A 59 4.18 -0.26 -12.24
CA LEU A 59 5.21 0.77 -12.10
C LEU A 59 5.21 1.74 -13.28
N ALA A 60 5.16 1.22 -14.51
CA ALA A 60 5.11 2.04 -15.72
C ALA A 60 3.87 2.93 -15.73
N TRP A 61 2.70 2.37 -15.38
CA TRP A 61 1.47 3.14 -15.27
C TRP A 61 1.56 4.22 -14.18
N ALA A 62 2.08 3.88 -12.99
CA ALA A 62 2.17 4.79 -11.86
C ALA A 62 3.09 5.99 -12.15
N SER A 63 4.19 5.78 -12.88
CA SER A 63 5.08 6.87 -13.30
C SER A 63 4.47 7.83 -14.33
N GLU A 64 3.41 7.41 -15.02
CA GLU A 64 2.72 8.22 -16.03
C GLU A 64 1.48 8.94 -15.46
N HIS A 65 0.82 8.37 -14.44
CA HIS A 65 -0.49 8.82 -13.97
C HIS A 65 -0.51 9.42 -12.56
N LEU A 66 0.55 9.27 -11.75
CA LEU A 66 0.65 9.77 -10.37
C LEU A 66 1.76 10.81 -10.22
#